data_AF-A0A7X0V318-F1
#
_entry.id   AF-A0A7X0V318-F1
#
_cell.length_a   1.000
_cell.length_b   1.000
_cell.length_c   1.000
_cell.angle_alpha   90.00
_cell.angle_beta   90.00
_cell.angle_gamma   90.00
#
_symmetry.space_group_name_H-M   'P 1'
#
loop_
_entity.id
_entity.type
_entity.pdbx_description
1 polymer ?
#
loop_
_entity_poly.entity_id
_entity_poly.type
_entity_poly.pdbx_seq_one_letter_code
_entity_poly.pdbx_strand_id
1 'polypeptide(L)' 'MRRSLTDTILARSGKLYLQLRLRDKRKIEKELAVKYEGHYRNAGLMLLFDVFMALAVVAIVGLVALALYFVAT' A
#
# COMPACT_ATOMS: atom_id res chain seq x y z
N MET A 1 12.80 -8.00 -22.58
CA MET A 1 12.49 -7.70 -21.17
C MET A 1 11.00 -7.35 -21.07
N ARG A 2 10.12 -8.33 -20.78
CA ARG A 2 8.67 -8.10 -20.68
C ARG A 2 8.41 -7.31 -19.39
N ARG A 3 8.21 -5.99 -19.49
CA ARG A 3 7.63 -5.24 -18.37
C ARG A 3 6.26 -5.85 -18.09
N SER A 4 6.11 -6.48 -16.93
CA SER A 4 4.81 -6.98 -16.51
C SER A 4 3.85 -5.80 -16.37
N LEU A 5 2.59 -5.98 -16.79
CA LEU A 5 1.54 -4.98 -16.56
C LEU A 5 1.45 -4.65 -15.06
N THR A 6 1.67 -5.64 -14.20
CA THR A 6 1.74 -5.50 -12.74
C THR A 6 2.82 -4.52 -12.30
N ASP A 7 4.03 -4.61 -12.86
CA ASP A 7 5.14 -3.69 -12.50
C ASP A 7 4.81 -2.26 -12.92
N THR A 8 4.11 -2.08 -14.04
CA THR A 8 3.69 -0.77 -14.51
C THR A 8 2.62 -0.16 -13.61
N ILE A 9 1.65 -0.98 -13.16
CA ILE A 9 0.60 -0.57 -12.22
C ILE A 9 1.23 -0.19 -10.88
N LEU A 10 2.12 -1.02 -10.32
CA LEU A 10 2.82 -0.76 -9.06
C LEU A 10 3.66 0.52 -9.11
N ALA A 11 4.40 0.73 -10.19
CA ALA A 11 5.21 1.94 -10.33
C ALA A 11 4.33 3.20 -10.42
N ARG A 12 3.19 3.13 -11.11
CA ARG A 12 2.23 4.25 -11.16
C ARG A 12 1.56 4.50 -9.82
N SER A 13 1.11 3.46 -9.12
CA SER A 13 0.47 3.62 -7.81
C SER A 13 1.45 4.15 -6.76
N GLY A 14 2.68 3.64 -6.72
CA GLY A 14 3.73 4.13 -5.83
C GLY A 14 4.12 5.58 -6.10
N LYS A 15 4.18 5.99 -7.38
CA LYS A 15 4.39 7.39 -7.75
C LYS A 15 3.24 8.28 -7.27
N LEU A 16 2.00 7.87 -7.50
CA LEU A 16 0.83 8.63 -7.10
C LEU A 16 0.75 8.76 -5.57
N TYR A 17 1.05 7.68 -4.85
CA TYR A 17 1.14 7.64 -3.39
C TYR A 17 2.13 8.66 -2.84
N LEU A 18 3.37 8.67 -3.35
CA LEU A 18 4.39 9.62 -2.90
C LEU A 18 4.02 11.07 -3.27
N GLN A 19 3.40 11.27 -4.43
CA GLN A 19 2.91 12.59 -4.85
C GLN A 19 1.81 13.12 -3.92
N LEU A 20 0.85 12.27 -3.54
CA LEU A 20 -0.22 12.63 -2.61
C LEU A 20 0.33 12.89 -1.20
N ARG A 21 1.25 12.05 -0.73
CA ARG A 21 1.80 12.11 0.64
C ARG A 21 2.73 13.31 0.85
N LEU A 22 3.63 13.57 -0.09
CA LEU A 22 4.72 14.53 0.12
C LEU A 22 4.53 15.86 -0.61
N ARG A 23 3.73 15.88 -1.70
CA ARG A 23 3.40 17.04 -2.57
C ARG A 23 4.60 17.80 -3.20
N ASP A 24 5.80 17.69 -2.63
CA ASP A 24 7.04 18.32 -3.05
C ASP A 24 7.97 17.29 -3.71
N LYS A 25 8.38 17.58 -4.95
CA LYS A 25 9.26 16.72 -5.76
C LYS A 25 10.60 16.42 -5.07
N ARG A 26 11.21 17.39 -4.37
CA ARG A 26 12.50 17.18 -3.69
C ARG A 26 12.38 16.19 -2.53
N LYS A 27 11.26 16.25 -1.80
CA LYS A 27 10.97 15.31 -0.72
C LYS A 27 10.67 13.91 -1.26
N ILE A 28 9.95 13.82 -2.37
CA ILE A 28 9.68 12.56 -3.07
C ILE A 28 10.99 11.88 -3.48
N GLU A 29 11.89 12.58 -4.16
CA GLU A 29 13.17 12.01 -4.61
C GLU A 29 14.04 11.55 -3.43
N LYS A 30 14.10 12.36 -2.36
CA LYS A 30 14.83 11.98 -1.13
C LYS A 30 14.24 10.72 -0.50
N GLU A 31 12.92 10.66 -0.32
CA GLU A 31 12.29 9.49 0.32
C GLU A 31 12.34 8.26 -0.59
N LEU A 32 12.22 8.44 -1.90
CA LEU A 32 12.40 7.38 -2.88
C LEU A 32 13.80 6.78 -2.80
N ALA A 33 14.84 7.63 -2.78
CA ALA A 33 16.22 7.18 -2.68
C ALA A 33 16.54 6.48 -1.34
N VAL A 34 15.99 6.98 -0.23
CA VAL A 34 16.33 6.49 1.12
C VAL A 34 15.51 5.26 1.52
N LYS A 35 14.20 5.24 1.26
CA LYS A 35 13.29 4.17 1.72
C LYS A 35 12.93 3.15 0.65
N TYR A 36 12.95 3.55 -0.62
CA TYR A 36 12.38 2.76 -1.71
C TYR A 36 13.41 2.41 -2.79
N GLU A 37 14.71 2.51 -2.46
CA GLU A 37 15.83 2.15 -3.34
C GLU A 37 15.82 2.89 -4.70
N GLY A 38 15.23 4.08 -4.75
CA GLY A 38 15.07 4.84 -5.99
C GLY A 38 13.97 4.32 -6.93
N HIS A 39 13.20 3.30 -6.52
CA HIS A 39 12.21 2.65 -7.38
C HIS A 39 10.78 2.86 -6.87
N TYR A 40 9.95 3.53 -7.68
CA TYR A 40 8.52 3.72 -7.39
C TYR A 40 7.74 2.41 -7.23
N ARG A 41 8.24 1.32 -7.80
CA ARG A 41 7.68 -0.03 -7.63
C ARG A 41 7.69 -0.47 -6.17
N ASN A 42 8.74 -0.16 -5.42
CA ASN A 42 8.86 -0.53 -4.01
C ASN A 42 7.90 0.30 -3.14
N ALA A 43 7.69 1.57 -3.47
CA ALA A 43 6.64 2.38 -2.86
C ALA A 43 5.24 1.82 -3.14
N GLY A 44 4.99 1.34 -4.36
CA GLY A 44 3.75 0.67 -4.74
C GLY A 44 3.53 -0.66 -4.02
N LEU A 45 4.59 -1.45 -3.80
CA LEU A 45 4.53 -2.67 -2.99
C LEU A 45 4.17 -2.36 -1.54
N MET A 46 4.82 -1.35 -0.94
CA MET A 46 4.52 -0.97 0.44
C MET A 46 3.07 -0.53 0.60
N LEU A 47 2.56 0.27 -0.35
CA LEU A 47 1.14 0.64 -0.38
C LEU A 47 0.22 -0.59 -0.47
N LEU A 48 0.57 -1.57 -1.31
CA LEU A 48 -0.21 -2.79 -1.47
C LEU A 48 -0.25 -3.59 -0.15
N PHE A 49 0.89 -3.69 0.54
CA PHE A 49 0.96 -4.30 1.87
C PHE A 49 0.08 -3.57 2.89
N ASP A 50 0.12 -2.24 2.93
CA ASP A 50 -0.72 -1.43 3.82
C ASP A 50 -2.22 -1.69 3.56
N VAL A 51 -2.63 -1.79 2.30
CA VAL A 51 -4.02 -2.12 1.93
C VAL A 51 -4.41 -3.52 2.37
N PHE A 52 -3.56 -4.53 2.12
CA PHE A 52 -3.83 -5.90 2.58
C PHE A 52 -3.91 -6.00 4.09
N MET A 53 -3.04 -5.27 4.81
CA MET A 53 -3.09 -5.21 6.27
C MET A 53 -4.40 -4.59 6.76
N ALA A 54 -4.83 -3.48 6.16
CA ALA A 54 -6.12 -2.86 6.50
C ALA A 54 -7.29 -3.83 6.27
N LEU A 55 -7.31 -4.55 5.13
CA LEU A 55 -8.33 -5.55 4.84
C LEU A 55 -8.30 -6.72 5.84
N ALA A 56 -7.11 -7.18 6.23
CA ALA A 56 -6.96 -8.24 7.22
C ALA A 56 -7.52 -7.83 8.58
N VAL A 57 -7.23 -6.60 9.03
CA VAL A 57 -7.79 -6.04 10.28
C VAL A 57 -9.31 -5.98 10.21
N VAL A 58 -9.88 -5.46 9.12
CA VAL A 58 -11.34 -5.40 8.93
C VAL A 58 -11.97 -6.79 8.96
N ALA A 59 -11.35 -7.77 8.30
CA ALA A 59 -11.81 -9.15 8.29
C ALA A 59 -11.83 -9.76 9.70
N ILE A 60 -10.75 -9.57 10.48
CA ILE A 60 -10.66 -10.08 11.85
C ILE A 60 -11.73 -9.42 12.73
N VAL A 61 -11.86 -8.09 12.69
CA VAL A 61 -12.88 -7.37 13.46
C VAL A 61 -14.29 -7.84 13.08
N GLY A 62 -14.56 -8.04 11.79
CA GLY A 62 -15.82 -8.57 11.31
C GLY A 62 -16.11 -9.99 11.81
N LEU A 63 -15.11 -10.87 11.82
CA LEU A 63 -15.24 -12.23 12.36
C LEU A 63 -15.50 -12.23 13.87
N VAL A 64 -14.81 -11.37 14.62
CA VAL A 64 -15.04 -11.22 16.07
C VAL A 64 -16.46 -10.70 16.33
N ALA A 65 -16.89 -9.67 15.62
CA ALA A 65 -18.24 -9.14 15.74
C ALA A 65 -19.30 -10.19 15.40
N LEU A 66 -19.09 -10.98 14.35
CA LEU A 66 -19.98 -12.08 13.97
C LEU A 66 -20.04 -13.16 15.06
N ALA A 67 -18.89 -13.56 15.61
CA ALA A 67 -18.84 -14.53 16.70
C ALA A 67 -19.56 -14.02 17.96
N LEU A 68 -19.35 -12.75 18.32
CA LEU A 68 -20.04 -12.12 19.45
C LEU A 68 -21.54 -12.04 19.24
N TYR A 69 -22.00 -11.72 18.02
CA TYR A 69 -23.43 -11.70 17.69
C TYR A 69 -24.08 -13.06 17.94
N PHE A 70 -23.46 -14.16 17.51
CA PHE A 70 -23.99 -15.51 17.71
C PHE A 70 -23.87 -16.02 19.16
N VAL A 71 -22.95 -15.49 19.96
CA VAL A 71 -22.83 -15.87 21.38
C VAL A 71 -23.77 -15.06 22.27
N ALA A 72 -24.04 -13.80 21.91
CA ALA A 72 -24.88 -12.89 22.68
C ALA A 72 -26.38 -12.97 22.34
N THR A 73 -26.75 -13.72 21.29
CA THR A 73 -28.14 -13.93 20.84
C THR A 73 -28.53 -15.37 21.08
#